data_AF-A0A1M4ZBF7-F1
#
_entry.id   AF-A0A1M4ZBF7-F1
#
_cell.length_a   1.000
_cell.length_b   1.000
_cell.length_c   1.000
_cell.angle_alpha   90.00
_cell.angle_beta   90.00
_cell.angle_gamma   90.00
#
_symmetry.space_group_name_H-M   'P 1'
#
loop_
_entity.id
_entity.type
_entity.pdbx_description
1 polymer ?
#
loop_
_entity_poly.entity_id
_entity_poly.type
_entity_poly.pdbx_seq_one_letter_code
_entity_poly.pdbx_strand_id
1 'polypeptide(L)'
;MISSVSFMGAIRNNYNNVKKEDVAAELVGSVFSKVFKDMYNSDVFKNNLLPKSNTEKWFREMLIDQYSVTIAKNNMKPLVNEILKAYQKP
;
A
#
# COMPACT_ATOMS: atom_id res chain seq x y z
N MET A 1 1.72 14.65 -15.17
CA MET A 1 0.63 13.66 -15.23
C MET A 1 0.69 12.83 -13.96
N ILE A 2 -0.25 13.03 -13.03
CA ILE A 2 -0.34 12.25 -11.80
C ILE A 2 -1.07 10.97 -12.19
N SER A 3 -0.36 9.84 -12.30
CA SER A 3 -1.03 8.57 -12.57
C SER A 3 -1.77 8.15 -11.31
N SER A 4 -3.09 8.34 -11.29
CA SER A 4 -4.01 7.73 -10.33
C SER A 4 -4.03 6.22 -10.57
N VAL A 5 -3.00 5.55 -10.09
CA VAL A 5 -2.87 4.09 -10.08
C VAL A 5 -3.68 3.61 -8.88
N SER A 6 -5.02 3.61 -9.03
CA SER A 6 -5.93 2.92 -8.11
C SER A 6 -5.73 1.42 -8.29
N PHE A 7 -4.97 0.81 -7.39
CA PHE A 7 -4.68 -0.63 -7.39
C PHE A 7 -5.10 -1.32 -6.10
N MET A 8 -6.41 -1.42 -5.99
CA MET A 8 -7.13 -2.59 -5.49
C MET A 8 -8.50 -2.47 -6.18
N GLY A 9 -9.10 -3.59 -6.61
CA GLY A 9 -10.27 -3.57 -7.49
C GLY A 9 -11.30 -2.52 -7.08
N ALA A 10 -12.02 -1.97 -8.05
CA ALA A 10 -13.21 -1.19 -7.81
C ALA A 10 -14.22 -2.06 -7.03
N ILE A 11 -14.00 -2.22 -5.73
CA ILE A 11 -15.09 -2.43 -4.82
C ILE A 11 -15.83 -1.12 -4.95
N ARG A 12 -16.94 -1.18 -5.66
CA ARG A 12 -18.05 -0.23 -5.62
C ARG A 12 -18.61 -0.25 -4.19
N ASN A 13 -17.76 -0.04 -3.20
CA ASN A 13 -18.15 0.08 -1.82
C ASN A 13 -18.81 1.44 -1.75
N ASN A 14 -20.10 1.39 -1.53
CA ASN A 14 -20.91 2.49 -1.07
C ASN A 14 -20.10 3.22 0.03
N TYR A 15 -19.56 4.41 -0.29
CA TYR A 15 -18.65 5.17 0.60
C TYR A 15 -19.28 5.42 1.99
N ASN A 16 -20.59 5.25 2.09
CA ASN A 16 -21.39 5.34 3.30
C ASN A 16 -21.13 4.21 4.33
N ASN A 17 -20.38 3.14 4.00
CA ASN A 17 -20.14 1.98 4.90
C ASN A 17 -18.65 1.59 5.06
N VAL A 18 -17.71 2.48 4.75
CA VAL A 18 -16.28 2.18 4.91
C VAL A 18 -15.90 2.25 6.39
N LYS A 19 -15.39 1.14 6.94
CA LYS A 19 -14.90 1.08 8.33
C LYS A 19 -13.65 1.95 8.47
N LYS A 20 -13.57 2.72 9.56
CA LYS A 20 -12.44 3.63 9.81
C LYS A 20 -11.10 2.86 9.88
N GLU A 21 -11.16 1.64 10.39
CA GLU A 21 -10.04 0.71 10.49
C GLU A 21 -9.47 0.34 9.13
N ASP A 22 -10.34 0.15 8.12
CA ASP A 22 -9.90 -0.19 6.77
C ASP A 22 -9.18 0.98 6.09
N VAL A 23 -9.67 2.20 6.29
CA VAL A 23 -9.02 3.43 5.77
C VAL A 23 -7.68 3.67 6.45
N ALA A 24 -7.61 3.50 7.78
CA ALA A 24 -6.36 3.64 8.51
C ALA A 24 -5.33 2.58 8.10
N ALA A 25 -5.76 1.34 7.86
CA ALA A 25 -4.89 0.29 7.35
C ALA A 25 -4.40 0.56 5.92
N GLU A 26 -5.26 1.10 5.05
CA GLU A 26 -4.88 1.50 3.69
C GLU A 26 -3.87 2.66 3.71
N LEU A 27 -4.06 3.63 4.61
CA LEU A 27 -3.10 4.72 4.82
C LEU A 27 -1.73 4.18 5.23
N VAL A 28 -1.68 3.32 6.26
CA VAL A 28 -0.43 2.67 6.70
C VAL A 28 0.18 1.87 5.56
N GLY A 29 -0.62 1.05 4.88
CA GLY A 29 -0.18 0.24 3.75
C GLY A 29 0.44 1.07 2.62
N SER A 30 -0.10 2.26 2.35
CA SER A 30 0.42 3.17 1.31
C SER A 30 1.82 3.69 1.64
N VAL A 31 2.11 3.99 2.91
CA VAL A 31 3.44 4.42 3.36
C VAL A 31 4.45 3.28 3.20
N PHE A 32 4.10 2.08 3.65
CA PHE A 32 4.98 0.91 3.51
C PHE A 32 5.21 0.51 2.06
N SER A 33 4.17 0.59 1.23
CA SER A 33 4.31 0.33 -0.21
C SER A 33 5.35 1.25 -0.84
N LYS A 34 5.29 2.55 -0.51
CA LYS A 34 6.29 3.51 -0.99
C LYS A 34 7.70 3.11 -0.55
N VAL A 35 7.89 2.76 0.72
CA VAL A 35 9.19 2.32 1.24
C VAL A 35 9.70 1.08 0.51
N PHE A 36 8.85 0.07 0.29
CA PHE A 36 9.25 -1.14 -0.43
C PHE A 36 9.56 -0.89 -1.90
N LYS A 37 8.79 -0.02 -2.57
CA LYS A 37 9.08 0.38 -3.95
C LYS A 37 10.42 1.10 -4.04
N ASP A 38 10.68 2.03 -3.13
CA ASP A 38 11.95 2.76 -3.07
C ASP A 38 13.13 1.83 -2.76
N MET A 39 12.94 0.85 -1.86
CA MET A 39 13.93 -0.18 -1.56
C MET A 39 14.27 -1.02 -2.80
N TYR A 40 13.26 -1.50 -3.53
CA TYR A 40 13.47 -2.26 -4.77
C TYR A 40 14.12 -1.44 -5.89
N ASN A 41 13.93 -0.13 -5.90
CA ASN A 41 14.57 0.78 -6.85
C ASN A 41 15.99 1.20 -6.45
N SER A 42 16.40 0.92 -5.20
CA SER A 42 17.73 1.24 -4.71
C SER A 42 18.82 0.40 -5.39
N ASP A 43 20.05 0.92 -5.39
CA ASP A 43 21.19 0.28 -6.03
C ASP A 43 21.51 -1.11 -5.47
N VAL A 44 21.12 -1.38 -4.23
CA VAL A 44 21.30 -2.67 -3.55
C VAL A 44 20.51 -3.79 -4.22
N PHE A 45 19.35 -3.46 -4.79
CA PHE A 45 18.44 -4.42 -5.42
C PHE A 45 18.47 -4.36 -6.95
N LYS A 46 19.34 -3.53 -7.54
CA LYS A 46 19.60 -3.54 -8.98
C LYS A 46 20.30 -4.84 -9.37
N ASN A 47 19.56 -5.74 -9.99
CA ASN A 47 20.09 -6.95 -10.58
C ASN A 47 19.60 -7.11 -12.03
N ASN A 48 20.32 -7.92 -12.81
CA ASN A 48 19.90 -8.37 -14.14
C ASN A 48 19.10 -9.70 -14.08
N LEU A 49 18.70 -10.13 -12.87
CA LEU A 49 17.94 -11.37 -12.66
C LEU A 49 16.46 -11.17 -13.00
N LEU A 50 15.95 -9.97 -12.75
CA LEU A 50 14.56 -9.63 -13.07
C LEU A 50 14.48 -8.87 -14.39
N PRO A 51 13.68 -9.35 -15.35
CA PRO A 51 13.44 -8.65 -16.61
C PRO A 51 12.77 -7.29 -16.38
N LYS A 52 13.13 -6.33 -17.24
CA LYS A 52 12.89 -4.87 -17.06
C LYS A 52 11.68 -4.36 -17.84
N SER A 53 10.80 -5.23 -18.33
CA SER A 53 9.67 -4.78 -19.14
C SER A 53 8.72 -3.89 -18.32
N ASN A 54 8.02 -2.97 -18.99
CA ASN A 54 7.07 -2.07 -18.33
C ASN A 54 5.94 -2.83 -17.61
N THR A 55 5.48 -3.94 -18.19
CA THR A 55 4.43 -4.78 -17.61
C THR A 55 4.90 -5.49 -16.35
N GLU A 56 6.11 -6.04 -16.33
CA GLU A 56 6.66 -6.70 -15.14
C GLU A 56 6.96 -5.71 -14.03
N LYS A 57 7.43 -4.50 -14.37
CA LYS A 57 7.57 -3.40 -13.42
C LYS A 57 6.23 -3.08 -12.75
N TRP A 58 5.19 -2.88 -13.55
CA TRP A 58 3.84 -2.63 -13.05
C TRP A 58 3.32 -3.79 -12.18
N PHE A 59 3.49 -5.03 -12.62
CA PHE A 59 3.01 -6.21 -11.88
C PHE A 59 3.71 -6.35 -10.54
N ARG A 60 5.03 -6.11 -10.49
CA ARG A 60 5.79 -6.08 -9.24
C ARG A 60 5.31 -4.96 -8.31
N GLU A 61 5.11 -3.76 -8.82
CA GLU A 61 4.60 -2.63 -8.02
C GLU A 61 3.22 -2.94 -7.44
N MET A 62 2.34 -3.57 -8.23
CA MET A 62 1.04 -4.04 -7.77
C MET A 62 1.16 -5.09 -6.65
N LEU A 63 2.06 -6.06 -6.77
CA LEU A 63 2.30 -7.06 -5.73
C LEU A 63 2.78 -6.40 -4.42
N ILE A 64 3.68 -5.42 -4.53
CA ILE A 64 4.16 -4.65 -3.38
C ILE A 64 3.01 -3.90 -2.70
N ASP A 65 2.13 -3.25 -3.47
CA ASP A 65 0.94 -2.56 -2.94
C ASP A 65 0.04 -3.52 -2.14
N GLN A 66 -0.32 -4.66 -2.74
CA GLN A 66 -1.19 -5.66 -2.11
C GLN A 66 -0.58 -6.24 -0.83
N TYR A 67 0.72 -6.55 -0.88
CA TYR A 67 1.44 -7.08 0.27
C TYR A 67 1.50 -6.07 1.42
N SER A 68 1.76 -4.80 1.11
CA SER A 68 1.86 -3.74 2.10
C SER A 68 0.55 -3.52 2.86
N VAL A 69 -0.58 -3.49 2.15
CA VAL A 69 -1.91 -3.37 2.75
C VAL A 69 -2.22 -4.61 3.61
N THR A 70 -1.87 -5.80 3.13
CA THR A 70 -2.09 -7.06 3.85
C THR A 70 -1.32 -7.09 5.18
N ILE A 71 -0.05 -6.69 5.18
CA ILE A 71 0.76 -6.59 6.40
C ILE A 71 0.19 -5.53 7.33
N ALA A 72 -0.21 -4.36 6.81
CA ALA A 72 -0.78 -3.30 7.61
C ALA A 72 -2.03 -3.79 8.40
N LYS A 73 -2.91 -4.55 7.74
CA LYS A 73 -4.11 -5.14 8.35
C LYS A 73 -3.80 -6.24 9.36
N ASN A 74 -2.88 -7.14 9.03
CA ASN A 74 -2.65 -8.34 9.83
C ASN A 74 -1.66 -8.12 10.98
N ASN A 75 -0.57 -7.39 10.71
CA ASN A 75 0.59 -7.34 11.59
C ASN A 75 0.79 -5.96 12.22
N MET A 76 0.21 -4.90 11.65
CA MET A 76 0.37 -3.53 12.16
C MET A 76 -0.89 -2.97 12.83
N LYS A 77 -1.74 -3.86 13.37
CA LYS A 77 -2.91 -3.47 14.17
C LYS A 77 -2.60 -2.43 15.26
N PRO A 78 -1.47 -2.50 16.00
CA PRO A 78 -1.14 -1.47 16.98
C PRO A 78 -1.02 -0.08 16.35
N LEU A 79 -0.32 0.04 15.21
CA LEU A 79 -0.13 1.30 14.49
C LEU A 79 -1.43 1.83 13.88
N VAL A 80 -2.26 0.94 13.32
CA VAL A 80 -3.59 1.29 12.81
C VAL A 80 -4.47 1.84 13.94
N ASN A 81 -4.42 1.21 15.12
CA ASN A 81 -5.17 1.67 16.30
C ASN A 81 -4.65 3.00 16.84
N GLU A 82 -3.36 3.28 16.79
CA GLU A 82 -2.79 4.57 17.16
C GLU A 82 -3.26 5.70 16.25
N ILE A 83 -3.29 5.46 14.94
CA ILE A 83 -3.80 6.43 13.96
C ILE A 83 -5.28 6.71 14.22
N LEU A 84 -6.08 5.67 14.47
CA LEU A 84 -7.50 5.83 14.82
C LEU A 84 -7.70 6.65 16.09
N LYS A 85 -6.89 6.41 17.12
CA LYS A 85 -6.93 7.18 18.38
C LYS A 85 -6.52 8.63 18.17
N ALA A 86 -5.48 8.89 17.38
CA ALA A 86 -5.03 10.24 17.04
C ALA A 86 -6.14 11.04 16.33
N TYR A 87 -6.92 10.38 15.48
CA TYR A 87 -8.03 10.99 14.75
C TYR A 87 -9.32 11.15 15.58
N GLN A 88 -9.40 10.51 16.75
CA GLN A 88 -10.54 10.61 17.68
C GLN A 88 -10.36 11.67 18.77
N LYS A 89 -9.18 12.29 18.89
CA LYS A 89 -8.96 13.40 19.83
C LYS A 89 -9.64 14.66 19.27
N PRO A 90 -10.43 15.39 20.07
CA PRO A 90 -11.18 16.57 19.62
C PRO A 90 -10.28 17.69 19.08
#